data_AF-A0A960PRD5-F1
#
_entry.id   AF-A0A960PRD5-F1
#
_cell.length_a   1.000
_cell.length_b   1.000
_cell.length_c   1.000
_cell.angle_alpha   90.00
_cell.angle_beta   90.00
_cell.angle_gamma   90.00
#
_symmetry.space_group_name_H-M   'P 1'
#
loop_
_entity.id
_entity.type
_entity.pdbx_description
1 polymer ?
#
loop_
_entity_poly.entity_id
_entity_poly.type
_entity_poly.pdbx_seq_one_letter_code
_entity_poly.pdbx_strand_id
1 'polypeptide(L)'
;MAAYFGDLVRANREGLKTLGSWSSEMQVTIESADRLIILTEINEHFVCTCSFDRDVPLGMARLHLKKVLDRVRTVLPTFDVEEKPRGARIIDFLNRYAPDPHAVMLRVSLRTGIPIEEMGAPQDLSDEQVAAVESATKRILGLQSLSV
;
A
#
# COMPACT_ATOMS: atom_id res chain seq x y z
N MET A 1 10.46 4.06 0.63
CA MET A 1 10.53 3.37 -0.68
C MET A 1 9.63 2.14 -0.75
N ALA A 2 9.80 1.14 0.14
CA ALA A 2 8.97 -0.09 0.12
C ALA A 2 7.46 0.17 0.13
N ALA A 3 7.00 1.15 0.93
CA ALA A 3 5.59 1.50 1.00
C ALA A 3 5.01 2.00 -0.33
N TYR A 4 5.77 2.78 -1.13
CA TYR A 4 5.33 3.26 -2.45
C TYR A 4 5.21 2.12 -3.46
N PHE A 5 6.13 1.16 -3.42
CA PHE A 5 6.06 -0.04 -4.24
C PHE A 5 4.87 -0.93 -3.86
N GLY A 6 4.52 -0.99 -2.57
CA GLY A 6 3.30 -1.63 -2.11
C GLY A 6 2.04 -0.99 -2.68
N ASP A 7 1.95 0.34 -2.69
CA ASP A 7 0.80 1.05 -3.28
C ASP A 7 0.74 0.85 -4.80
N LEU A 8 1.89 0.83 -5.48
CA LEU A 8 1.98 0.62 -6.92
C LEU A 8 1.50 -0.79 -7.30
N VAL A 9 1.87 -1.82 -6.53
CA VAL A 9 1.35 -3.18 -6.68
C VAL A 9 -0.17 -3.20 -6.44
N ARG A 10 -0.67 -2.58 -5.37
CA ARG A 10 -2.12 -2.51 -5.11
C ARG A 10 -2.89 -1.84 -6.25
N ALA A 11 -2.41 -0.68 -6.72
CA ALA A 11 -3.02 0.04 -7.83
C ALA A 11 -3.02 -0.79 -9.12
N ASN A 12 -1.91 -1.48 -9.42
CA ASN A 12 -1.82 -2.34 -10.59
C ASN A 12 -2.78 -3.55 -10.49
N ARG A 13 -2.93 -4.13 -9.29
CA ARG A 13 -3.88 -5.24 -9.05
C ARG A 13 -5.32 -4.79 -9.33
N GLU A 14 -5.72 -3.62 -8.85
CA GLU A 14 -7.05 -3.03 -9.13
C GLU A 14 -7.23 -2.71 -10.63
N GLY A 15 -6.18 -2.22 -11.30
CA GLY A 15 -6.19 -2.03 -12.75
C GLY A 15 -6.42 -3.33 -13.52
N LEU A 16 -5.67 -4.39 -13.18
CA LEU A 16 -5.79 -5.70 -13.80
C LEU A 16 -7.16 -6.36 -13.58
N LYS A 17 -7.72 -6.25 -12.37
CA LYS A 17 -9.10 -6.67 -12.06
C LYS A 17 -10.12 -5.98 -12.98
N THR A 18 -9.98 -4.66 -13.14
CA THR A 18 -10.85 -3.85 -14.00
C THR A 18 -10.76 -4.26 -15.47
N LEU A 19 -9.58 -4.67 -15.93
CA LEU A 19 -9.34 -5.13 -17.29
C LEU A 19 -9.76 -6.59 -17.53
N GLY A 20 -10.32 -7.28 -16.51
CA GLY A 20 -10.71 -8.69 -16.59
C GLY A 20 -9.52 -9.64 -16.76
N SER A 21 -8.29 -9.16 -16.61
CA SER A 21 -7.06 -9.94 -16.73
C SER A 21 -6.61 -10.37 -15.35
N TRP A 22 -7.18 -11.47 -14.86
CA TRP A 22 -6.75 -12.07 -13.60
C TRP A 22 -5.53 -12.97 -13.85
N SER A 23 -4.35 -12.37 -14.00
CA SER A 23 -3.09 -13.12 -13.91
C SER A 23 -2.67 -13.20 -12.44
N SER A 24 -2.44 -14.41 -11.93
CA SER A 24 -1.83 -14.65 -10.61
C SER A 24 -0.35 -14.28 -10.57
N GLU A 25 0.28 -14.11 -11.74
CA GLU A 25 1.67 -13.68 -11.87
C GLU A 25 1.68 -12.19 -12.22
N MET A 26 1.66 -11.36 -11.18
CA MET A 26 1.76 -9.91 -11.33
C MET A 26 3.23 -9.47 -11.27
N GLN A 27 3.68 -8.83 -12.35
CA GLN A 27 5.01 -8.24 -12.47
C GLN A 27 4.88 -6.83 -13.04
N VAL A 28 5.57 -5.86 -12.44
CA VAL A 28 5.73 -4.51 -12.99
C VAL A 28 7.21 -4.28 -13.28
N THR A 29 7.51 -3.79 -14.48
CA THR A 29 8.86 -3.38 -14.87
C THR A 29 8.88 -1.88 -15.07
N ILE A 30 9.79 -1.19 -14.38
CA ILE A 30 9.98 0.26 -14.47
C ILE A 30 11.40 0.48 -15.01
N GLU A 31 11.49 1.17 -16.13
CA GLU A 31 12.76 1.51 -16.78
C GLU A 31 13.04 3.00 -16.58
N SER A 32 14.18 3.34 -15.99
CA SER A 32 14.69 4.70 -15.89
C SER A 32 15.92 4.91 -16.78
N ALA A 33 16.51 6.10 -16.72
CA ALA A 33 17.71 6.41 -17.49
C ALA A 33 18.92 5.52 -17.14
N ASP A 34 18.99 5.06 -15.90
CA ASP A 34 20.14 4.42 -15.27
C ASP A 34 19.81 3.07 -14.58
N ARG A 35 18.53 2.77 -14.36
CA ARG A 35 18.08 1.59 -13.62
C ARG A 35 16.96 0.84 -14.34
N LEU A 36 16.94 -0.45 -14.10
CA LEU A 36 15.82 -1.33 -14.38
C LEU A 36 15.29 -1.83 -13.02
N ILE A 37 14.04 -1.50 -12.70
CA ILE A 37 13.39 -1.96 -11.47
C ILE A 37 12.32 -2.97 -11.87
N ILE A 38 12.37 -4.15 -11.26
CA ILE A 38 11.35 -5.17 -11.43
C ILE A 38 10.68 -5.43 -10.09
N LEU A 39 9.37 -5.22 -10.06
CA LEU A 39 8.50 -5.59 -8.95
C LEU A 39 7.76 -6.85 -9.32
N THR A 40 7.66 -7.78 -8.37
CA THR A 40 6.90 -9.01 -8.54
C THR A 40 6.17 -9.31 -7.25
N GLU A 41 4.91 -9.70 -7.38
CA GLU A 41 4.17 -10.26 -6.28
C GLU A 41 4.68 -11.68 -6.00
N ILE A 42 5.01 -11.97 -4.74
CA ILE A 42 5.32 -13.33 -4.30
C ILE A 42 4.05 -14.01 -3.82
N ASN A 43 3.30 -13.31 -2.95
CA ASN A 43 1.97 -13.67 -2.47
C ASN A 43 1.25 -12.39 -2.03
N GLU A 44 0.05 -12.54 -1.47
CA GLU A 44 -0.80 -11.41 -1.05
C GLU A 44 -0.18 -10.48 0.00
N HIS A 45 0.85 -10.93 0.71
CA HIS A 45 1.53 -10.17 1.77
C HIS A 45 2.95 -9.71 1.39
N PHE A 46 3.57 -10.38 0.42
CA PHE A 46 4.96 -10.15 0.05
C PHE A 46 5.10 -9.70 -1.40
N VAL A 47 5.77 -8.57 -1.55
CA VAL A 47 6.26 -8.05 -2.83
C VAL A 47 7.78 -8.08 -2.80
N CYS A 48 8.39 -8.55 -3.88
CA CYS A 48 9.82 -8.43 -4.10
C CYS A 48 10.08 -7.33 -5.11
N THR A 49 11.08 -6.51 -4.81
CA THR A 49 11.60 -5.49 -5.72
C THR A 49 13.08 -5.75 -5.93
N CYS A 50 13.49 -5.93 -7.18
CA CYS A 50 14.88 -6.01 -7.57
C CYS A 50 15.25 -4.81 -8.44
N SER A 51 16.40 -4.21 -8.15
CA SER A 51 16.98 -3.15 -8.95
C SER A 51 18.22 -3.68 -9.65
N PHE A 52 18.32 -3.41 -10.94
CA PHE A 52 19.43 -3.75 -11.80
C PHE A 52 19.96 -2.45 -12.44
N ASP A 53 21.24 -2.46 -12.80
CA ASP A 53 21.78 -1.44 -13.70
C ASP A 53 21.12 -1.60 -15.09
N ARG A 54 20.95 -0.49 -15.82
CA ARG A 54 20.21 -0.48 -17.10
C ARG A 54 20.87 -1.29 -18.21
N ASP A 55 22.18 -1.47 -18.13
CA ASP A 55 22.98 -2.25 -19.08
C ASP A 55 22.74 -3.76 -18.95
N VAL A 56 22.13 -4.22 -17.86
CA VAL A 56 21.75 -5.62 -17.68
C VAL A 56 20.63 -5.98 -18.67
N PRO A 57 20.84 -6.98 -19.57
CA PRO A 57 19.79 -7.42 -20.47
C PRO A 57 18.55 -7.90 -19.71
N LEU A 58 17.36 -7.46 -20.12
CA LEU A 58 16.10 -7.78 -19.42
C LEU A 58 15.89 -9.29 -19.21
N GLY A 59 16.28 -10.12 -20.17
CA GLY A 59 16.22 -11.58 -20.03
C GLY A 59 17.09 -12.11 -18.88
N MET A 60 18.27 -11.53 -18.67
CA MET A 60 19.18 -11.89 -17.57
C MET A 60 18.66 -11.39 -16.23
N ALA A 61 18.13 -10.16 -16.19
CA ALA A 61 17.47 -9.61 -15.01
C ALA A 61 16.29 -10.51 -14.57
N ARG A 62 15.42 -10.91 -15.51
CA ARG A 62 14.31 -11.83 -15.25
C ARG A 62 14.77 -13.22 -14.80
N LEU A 63 15.82 -13.76 -15.41
CA LEU A 63 16.39 -15.06 -14.99
C LEU A 63 16.93 -15.00 -13.57
N HIS A 64 17.65 -13.94 -13.22
CA HIS A 64 18.17 -13.74 -11.86
C HIS A 64 17.05 -13.55 -10.86
N LEU A 65 16.06 -12.72 -11.19
CA LEU A 65 14.87 -12.54 -10.37
C LEU A 65 14.19 -13.88 -10.10
N LYS A 66 13.92 -14.68 -11.14
CA LYS A 66 13.30 -16.00 -10.99
C LYS A 66 14.08 -16.89 -10.01
N LYS A 67 15.41 -16.99 -10.18
CA LYS A 67 16.28 -17.77 -9.28
C LYS A 67 16.24 -17.28 -7.83
N VAL A 68 16.16 -15.97 -7.63
CA VAL A 68 16.03 -15.37 -6.30
C VAL A 68 14.67 -15.70 -5.70
N LEU A 69 13.58 -15.51 -6.45
CA LEU A 69 12.22 -15.79 -5.99
C LEU A 69 12.02 -17.26 -5.62
N ASP A 70 12.55 -18.18 -6.41
CA ASP A 70 12.46 -19.62 -6.14
C ASP A 70 13.08 -19.96 -4.78
N ARG A 71 14.14 -19.26 -4.37
CA ARG A 71 14.75 -19.41 -3.05
C ARG A 71 13.96 -18.68 -1.96
N VAL A 72 13.60 -17.42 -2.19
CA VAL A 72 12.88 -16.59 -1.23
C VAL A 72 11.54 -17.22 -0.83
N ARG A 73 10.81 -17.80 -1.79
CA ARG A 73 9.55 -18.50 -1.54
C ARG A 73 9.66 -19.62 -0.51
N THR A 74 10.81 -20.29 -0.42
CA THR A 74 11.02 -21.39 0.53
C THR A 74 11.32 -20.94 1.96
N VAL A 75 11.71 -19.67 2.14
CA VAL A 75 12.12 -19.12 3.45
C VAL A 75 11.16 -18.07 3.99
N LEU A 76 10.16 -17.65 3.20
CA LEU A 76 9.17 -16.67 3.66
C LEU A 76 8.29 -17.29 4.75
N PRO A 77 8.05 -16.57 5.86
CA PRO A 77 7.13 -17.05 6.88
C PRO A 77 5.70 -17.09 6.34
N THR A 78 4.92 -18.06 6.81
CA THR A 78 3.46 -17.97 6.76
C THR A 78 3.03 -16.96 7.82
N PHE A 79 2.66 -15.76 7.39
CA PHE A 79 2.08 -14.75 8.27
C PHE A 79 0.58 -14.97 8.35
N ASP A 80 0.06 -15.07 9.56
CA ASP A 80 -1.32 -14.69 9.83
C ASP A 80 -1.28 -13.18 10.05
N VAL A 81 -1.70 -12.41 9.05
CA VAL A 81 -1.70 -10.95 9.17
C VAL A 81 -2.79 -10.58 10.15
N GLU A 82 -2.42 -10.16 11.36
CA GLU A 82 -3.35 -9.44 12.23
C GLU A 82 -3.83 -8.20 11.47
N GLU A 83 -5.09 -8.23 11.02
CA GLU A 83 -5.70 -7.11 10.35
C GLU A 83 -5.66 -5.91 11.29
N LYS A 84 -4.91 -4.88 10.91
CA LYS A 84 -4.93 -3.61 11.64
C LYS A 84 -6.38 -3.13 11.76
N PRO A 85 -6.81 -2.66 12.95
CA PRO A 85 -8.10 -2.05 13.15
C PRO A 85 -8.36 -0.97 12.09
N ARG A 86 -9.59 -0.90 11.59
CA ARG A 86 -9.93 -0.01 10.46
C ARG A 86 -9.62 1.45 10.75
N GLY A 87 -9.81 1.90 11.99
CA GLY A 87 -9.40 3.24 12.44
C GLY A 87 -7.91 3.52 12.20
N ALA A 88 -7.04 2.58 12.57
CA ALA A 88 -5.60 2.70 12.36
C ALA A 88 -5.24 2.82 10.87
N ARG A 89 -5.93 2.07 10.00
CA ARG A 89 -5.71 2.13 8.55
C ARG A 89 -6.12 3.47 7.95
N ILE A 90 -7.21 4.08 8.43
CA ILE A 90 -7.67 5.40 7.96
C ILE A 90 -6.70 6.50 8.41
N ILE A 91 -6.22 6.46 9.65
CA ILE A 91 -5.24 7.42 10.16
C ILE A 91 -3.89 7.28 9.44
N ASP A 92 -3.41 6.05 9.20
CA ASP A 92 -2.21 5.79 8.39
C ASP A 92 -2.37 6.37 6.97
N PHE A 93 -3.55 6.22 6.37
CA PHE A 93 -3.86 6.79 5.06
C PHE A 93 -3.79 8.33 5.06
N LEU A 94 -4.41 8.97 6.06
CA LEU A 94 -4.36 10.43 6.21
C LEU A 94 -2.93 10.93 6.35
N ASN A 95 -2.14 10.30 7.21
CA ASN A 95 -0.74 10.69 7.44
C ASN A 95 0.11 10.59 6.16
N ARG A 96 -0.29 9.74 5.23
CA ARG A 96 0.48 9.43 4.04
C ARG A 96 0.10 10.23 2.80
N TYR A 97 -1.20 10.52 2.65
CA TYR A 97 -1.74 11.11 1.43
C TYR A 97 -2.29 12.53 1.61
N ALA A 98 -2.46 13.00 2.85
CA ALA A 98 -2.84 14.38 3.09
C ALA A 98 -1.71 15.35 2.69
N PRO A 99 -2.02 16.47 1.99
CA PRO A 99 -1.03 17.50 1.67
C PRO A 99 -0.38 18.11 2.92
N ASP A 100 -1.15 18.25 4.00
CA ASP A 100 -0.70 18.60 5.35
C ASP A 100 -1.39 17.66 6.35
N PRO A 101 -0.73 16.57 6.76
CA PRO A 101 -1.27 15.59 7.70
C PRO A 101 -1.79 16.20 9.00
N HIS A 102 -1.04 17.15 9.56
CA HIS A 102 -1.37 17.74 10.85
C HIS A 102 -2.61 18.63 10.75
N ALA A 103 -2.68 19.49 9.73
CA ALA A 103 -3.85 20.33 9.50
C ALA A 103 -5.09 19.52 9.12
N VAL A 104 -4.93 18.44 8.33
CA VAL A 104 -6.04 17.54 8.00
C VAL A 104 -6.51 16.80 9.24
N MET A 105 -5.60 16.34 10.11
CA MET A 105 -6.01 15.70 11.36
C MET A 105 -6.78 16.62 12.30
N LEU A 106 -6.33 17.88 12.44
CA LEU A 106 -7.09 18.90 13.18
C LEU A 106 -8.50 19.09 12.62
N ARG A 107 -8.65 19.12 11.30
CA ARG A 107 -9.97 19.25 10.66
C ARG A 107 -10.84 18.01 10.87
N VAL A 108 -10.26 16.82 10.86
CA VAL A 108 -10.98 15.58 11.18
C VAL A 108 -11.45 15.65 12.64
N SER A 109 -10.57 15.99 13.59
CA SER A 109 -10.91 16.15 15.02
C SER A 109 -12.10 17.09 15.22
N LEU A 110 -12.01 18.30 14.65
CA LEU A 110 -13.06 19.32 14.78
C LEU A 110 -14.40 18.88 14.18
N ARG A 111 -14.38 18.00 13.17
CA ARG A 111 -15.58 17.58 12.46
C ARG A 111 -16.24 16.36 13.08
N THR A 112 -15.45 15.45 13.66
CA THR A 112 -15.96 14.25 14.34
C THR A 112 -16.22 14.49 15.82
N GLY A 113 -15.63 15.53 16.40
CA GLY A 113 -15.64 15.76 17.85
C GLY A 113 -14.67 14.86 18.62
N ILE A 114 -13.85 14.06 17.93
CA ILE A 114 -12.89 13.15 18.56
C ILE A 114 -11.59 13.94 18.82
N PRO A 115 -11.10 14.00 20.07
CA PRO A 115 -9.83 14.66 20.40
C PRO A 115 -8.65 14.10 19.59
N ILE A 116 -7.66 14.95 19.30
CA ILE A 116 -6.45 14.53 18.56
C ILE A 116 -5.69 13.44 19.31
N GLU A 117 -5.67 13.52 20.63
CA GLU A 117 -5.00 12.57 21.51
C GLU A 117 -5.61 11.16 21.35
N GLU A 118 -6.95 11.08 21.26
CA GLU A 118 -7.67 9.83 21.02
C GLU A 118 -7.42 9.29 19.60
N MET A 119 -7.31 10.17 18.60
CA MET A 119 -6.94 9.75 17.24
C MET A 119 -5.47 9.28 17.13
N GLY A 120 -4.63 9.61 18.11
CA GLY A 120 -3.27 9.08 18.25
C GLY A 120 -3.22 7.62 18.70
N ALA A 121 -4.32 7.08 19.24
CA ALA A 121 -4.52 5.68 19.59
C ALA A 121 -5.69 5.07 18.78
N PRO A 122 -5.57 4.99 17.44
CA PRO A 122 -6.71 4.69 16.57
C PRO A 122 -7.24 3.25 16.68
N GLN A 123 -6.52 2.36 17.38
CA GLN A 123 -6.97 1.02 17.74
C GLN A 123 -8.07 1.00 18.80
N ASP A 124 -8.19 2.07 19.60
CA ASP A 124 -9.14 2.15 20.71
C ASP A 124 -10.45 2.86 20.32
N LEU A 125 -10.56 3.29 19.06
CA LEU A 125 -11.76 3.95 18.54
C LEU A 125 -12.92 2.95 18.41
N SER A 126 -14.10 3.37 18.85
CA SER A 126 -15.33 2.60 18.64
C SER A 126 -15.73 2.57 17.15
N ASP A 127 -16.57 1.62 16.76
CA ASP A 127 -17.04 1.50 15.37
C ASP A 127 -17.73 2.77 14.86
N GLU A 128 -18.49 3.44 15.74
CA GLU A 128 -19.13 4.73 15.42
C GLU A 128 -18.10 5.84 15.19
N GLN A 129 -17.07 5.91 16.03
CA GLN A 129 -15.97 6.86 15.88
C GLN A 129 -15.19 6.60 14.59
N VAL A 130 -14.90 5.33 14.29
CA VAL A 130 -14.23 4.92 13.05
C VAL A 130 -15.05 5.34 11.83
N ALA A 131 -16.37 5.11 11.83
CA ALA A 131 -17.25 5.54 10.74
C ALA A 131 -17.28 7.07 10.57
N ALA A 132 -17.30 7.82 11.67
CA ALA A 132 -17.25 9.28 11.66
C ALA A 132 -15.92 9.80 11.06
N VAL A 133 -14.79 9.22 11.47
CA VAL A 133 -13.45 9.54 10.95
C VAL A 133 -13.37 9.20 9.46
N GLU A 134 -13.87 8.04 9.03
CA GLU A 134 -13.90 7.64 7.62
C GLU A 134 -14.68 8.65 6.76
N SER A 135 -15.87 9.04 7.22
CA SER A 135 -16.73 10.01 6.54
C SER A 135 -16.11 11.41 6.47
N ALA A 136 -15.51 11.87 7.57
CA ALA A 136 -14.80 13.15 7.62
C ALA A 136 -13.60 13.16 6.67
N THR A 137 -12.83 12.08 6.64
CA THR A 137 -11.66 11.90 5.76
C THR A 137 -12.05 11.97 4.30
N LYS A 138 -13.05 11.20 3.87
CA LYS A 138 -13.59 11.23 2.50
C LYS A 138 -13.98 12.64 2.07
N ARG A 139 -14.69 13.36 2.94
CA ARG A 139 -15.14 14.73 2.67
C ARG A 139 -14.01 15.74 2.61
N ILE A 140 -12.98 15.63 3.45
CA ILE A 140 -11.86 16.56 3.47
C ILE A 140 -10.94 16.35 2.26
N LEU A 141 -10.72 15.10 1.87
CA LEU A 141 -9.85 14.74 0.74
C LEU A 141 -10.60 14.69 -0.60
N GLY A 142 -11.93 14.83 -0.61
CA GLY A 142 -12.74 14.77 -1.83
C GLY A 142 -12.84 13.37 -2.46
N LEU A 143 -12.74 12.32 -1.65
CA LEU A 143 -12.75 10.93 -2.09
C LEU A 143 -14.15 10.32 -1.98
N GLN A 144 -14.54 9.48 -2.94
CA GLN A 144 -15.81 8.74 -2.89
C GLN A 144 -15.71 7.46 -2.03
N SER A 145 -14.54 6.82 -2.03
CA SER A 145 -14.25 5.63 -1.23
C SER A 145 -12.81 5.69 -0.71
N LEU A 146 -12.55 4.97 0.38
CA LEU A 146 -11.20 4.77 0.92
C LEU A 146 -10.86 3.29 0.69
N SER A 147 -9.85 3.02 -0.13
CA SER A 147 -9.28 1.68 -0.32
C SER A 147 -8.16 1.44 0.69
N VAL A 148 -8.57 1.33 1.97
CA VAL A 148 -7.69 1.13 3.14
C VAL A 148 -7.82 -0.27 3.71
#